data_AF-A0A9Q0V180-F1
#
_entry.id   AF-A0A9Q0V180-F1
#
_cell.length_a   1.000
_cell.length_b   1.000
_cell.length_c   1.000
_cell.angle_alpha   90.00
_cell.angle_beta   90.00
_cell.angle_gamma   90.00
#
_symmetry.space_group_name_H-M   'P 1'
#
loop_
_entity.id
_entity.type
_entity.pdbx_description
1 polymer ?
#
loop_
_entity_poly.entity_id
_entity_poly.type
_entity_poly.pdbx_seq_one_letter_code
_entity_poly.pdbx_strand_id
1 'polypeptide(L)'
;MAKWWRSLRTAIQSPQQPLSPPQPFHSQSSSYHTIQAIPREVVGSRVSAREREQGRIPAVVFSQSLLDINPSNRYNSRKRLLTTEKKQIQAILKSVEIPFFCSTTFPLQIRAGSGSSALLESGTVLPIKIHRDEKTGKILNLVFAWADEGTEMKVDVPGCFQRRRKLSRS
;
A
#
# COMPACT_ATOMS: atom_id res chain seq x y z
N MET A 1 35.09 2.51 77.75
CA MET A 1 33.99 2.81 76.81
C MET A 1 34.42 3.93 75.89
N ALA A 2 34.73 3.64 74.62
CA ALA A 2 34.97 4.64 73.58
C ALA A 2 34.39 4.11 72.26
N LYS A 3 33.47 4.87 71.68
CA LYS A 3 32.61 4.46 70.56
C LYS A 3 33.35 4.71 69.25
N TRP A 4 33.61 3.66 68.50
CA TRP A 4 34.19 3.70 67.15
C TRP A 4 33.08 3.94 66.13
N TRP A 5 33.20 5.01 65.34
CA TRP A 5 32.39 5.21 64.14
C TRP A 5 33.34 5.54 63.00
N ARG A 6 33.38 4.73 61.93
CA ARG A 6 33.65 5.17 60.54
C ARG A 6 33.05 4.19 59.52
N SER A 7 31.94 4.66 58.94
CA SER A 7 31.56 4.69 57.52
C SER A 7 31.74 3.45 56.63
N LEU A 8 30.60 2.82 56.32
CA LEU A 8 30.41 2.07 55.07
C LEU A 8 30.29 3.06 53.89
N ARG A 9 31.08 2.87 52.83
CA ARG A 9 30.86 3.54 51.55
C ARG A 9 29.77 2.80 50.79
N THR A 10 28.59 3.39 50.70
CA THR A 10 27.53 2.92 49.80
C THR A 10 27.90 3.33 48.39
N ALA A 11 28.19 2.37 47.51
CA ALA A 11 28.27 2.60 46.08
C ALA A 11 26.86 2.91 45.57
N ILE A 12 26.64 4.15 45.12
CA ILE A 12 25.39 4.56 44.47
C ILE A 12 25.35 3.85 43.12
N GLN A 13 24.50 2.84 43.01
CA GLN A 13 24.16 2.20 41.74
C GLN A 13 23.15 3.11 41.03
N SER A 14 23.59 3.77 39.97
CA SER A 14 22.71 4.54 39.09
C SER A 14 21.60 3.63 38.55
N PRO A 15 20.31 4.00 38.64
CA PRO A 15 19.25 3.20 38.05
C PRO A 15 19.41 3.21 36.53
N GLN A 16 19.71 2.03 35.96
CA GLN A 16 19.62 1.83 34.53
C GLN A 16 18.19 2.10 34.09
N GLN A 17 18.03 3.00 33.13
CA GLN A 17 16.76 3.25 32.46
C GLN A 17 16.25 1.91 31.88
N PRO A 18 14.99 1.51 32.12
CA PRO A 18 14.46 0.33 31.49
C PRO A 18 14.42 0.58 29.98
N LEU A 19 15.12 -0.29 29.24
CA LEU A 19 15.00 -0.43 27.80
C LEU A 19 13.51 -0.61 27.47
N SER A 20 12.94 0.41 26.85
CA SER A 20 11.58 0.38 26.30
C SER A 20 11.38 -0.89 25.48
N PRO A 21 10.25 -1.60 25.63
CA PRO A 21 9.95 -2.77 24.81
C PRO A 21 9.99 -2.38 23.32
N PRO A 22 10.40 -3.29 22.41
CA PRO A 22 10.34 -3.02 20.99
C PRO A 22 8.90 -2.65 20.67
N GLN A 23 8.70 -1.41 20.22
CA GLN A 23 7.38 -0.98 19.81
C GLN A 23 6.90 -1.97 18.74
N PRO A 24 5.66 -2.49 18.84
CA PRO A 24 5.08 -3.18 17.70
C PRO A 24 5.22 -2.23 16.51
N PHE A 25 5.49 -2.78 15.34
CA PHE A 25 5.40 -2.03 14.08
C PHE A 25 3.96 -1.55 13.94
N HIS A 26 3.62 -0.46 14.64
CA HIS A 26 2.50 0.38 14.28
C HIS A 26 2.86 0.79 12.88
N SER A 27 2.16 0.16 11.92
CA SER A 27 2.14 0.56 10.53
C SER A 27 2.05 2.06 10.55
N GLN A 28 3.18 2.74 10.33
CA GLN A 28 3.16 4.16 10.11
C GLN A 28 2.20 4.28 8.95
N SER A 29 1.02 4.80 9.23
CA SER A 29 0.07 5.25 8.24
C SER A 29 0.79 6.38 7.53
N SER A 30 1.74 6.00 6.67
CA SER A 30 2.23 6.86 5.64
C SER A 30 0.99 7.13 4.83
N SER A 31 0.53 8.38 4.91
CA SER A 31 -0.63 8.85 4.18
C SER A 31 -0.29 8.75 2.69
N TYR A 32 -0.39 7.54 2.14
CA TYR A 32 -0.23 7.30 0.72
C TYR A 32 -1.32 8.06 -0.04
N HIS A 33 -1.00 8.46 -1.26
CA HIS A 33 -1.92 9.23 -2.09
C HIS A 33 -3.21 8.44 -2.32
N THR A 34 -4.35 9.07 -2.06
CA THR A 34 -5.66 8.52 -2.39
C THR A 34 -5.81 8.38 -3.90
N ILE A 35 -6.03 7.16 -4.38
CA ILE A 35 -6.28 6.89 -5.79
C ILE A 35 -7.67 7.39 -6.13
N GLN A 36 -7.76 8.25 -7.15
CA GLN A 36 -9.03 8.74 -7.67
C GLN A 36 -9.37 8.01 -8.96
N ALA A 37 -10.61 7.53 -9.02
CA ALA A 37 -11.13 6.77 -10.13
C ALA A 37 -12.50 7.27 -10.55
N ILE A 38 -12.84 7.02 -11.80
CA ILE A 38 -14.15 7.30 -12.40
C ILE A 38 -14.68 5.97 -12.93
N PRO A 39 -15.97 5.64 -12.72
CA PRO A 39 -16.55 4.43 -13.30
C PRO A 39 -16.53 4.49 -14.82
N ARG A 40 -16.40 3.32 -15.45
CA ARG A 40 -16.48 3.19 -16.90
C ARG A 40 -17.62 2.25 -17.29
N GLU A 41 -18.39 2.66 -18.28
CA GLU A 41 -19.47 1.85 -18.86
C GLU A 41 -19.01 1.16 -20.14
N VAL A 42 -18.18 1.85 -20.94
CA VAL A 42 -17.70 1.34 -22.22
C VAL A 42 -16.36 0.64 -22.06
N VAL A 43 -16.29 -0.60 -22.57
CA VAL A 43 -15.12 -1.48 -22.50
C VAL A 43 -14.69 -1.86 -23.92
N GLY A 44 -13.39 -2.03 -24.13
CA GLY A 44 -12.86 -2.50 -25.42
C GLY A 44 -11.43 -2.02 -25.64
N SER A 45 -10.72 -2.67 -26.57
CA SER A 45 -9.33 -2.36 -26.88
C SER A 45 -9.15 -0.94 -27.42
N ARG A 46 -9.98 -0.53 -28.38
CA ARG A 46 -9.96 0.81 -29.00
C ARG A 46 -10.29 1.91 -27.98
N VAL A 47 -11.29 1.68 -27.13
CA VAL A 47 -11.68 2.63 -26.08
C VAL A 47 -10.57 2.78 -25.05
N SER A 48 -9.99 1.66 -24.60
CA SER A 48 -8.87 1.67 -23.67
C SER A 48 -7.62 2.34 -24.25
N ALA A 49 -7.39 2.23 -25.56
CA ALA A 49 -6.29 2.93 -26.24
C ALA A 49 -6.50 4.45 -26.21
N ARG A 50 -7.72 4.92 -26.54
CA ARG A 50 -8.09 6.34 -26.47
C ARG A 50 -7.98 6.90 -25.06
N GLU A 51 -8.40 6.15 -24.03
CA GLU A 51 -8.23 6.57 -22.64
C GLU A 51 -6.75 6.81 -22.30
N ARG A 52 -5.86 5.93 -22.77
CA ARG A 52 -4.40 6.07 -22.55
C ARG A 52 -3.81 7.26 -23.30
N GLU A 53 -4.27 7.53 -24.52
CA GLU A 53 -3.89 8.73 -25.28
C GLU A 53 -4.29 10.01 -24.53
N GLN A 54 -5.46 10.00 -23.88
CA GLN A 54 -5.95 11.10 -23.04
C GLN A 54 -5.29 11.17 -21.65
N GLY A 55 -4.29 10.33 -21.38
CA GLY A 55 -3.59 10.32 -20.08
C GLY A 55 -4.39 9.66 -18.96
N ARG A 56 -5.31 8.75 -19.28
CA ARG A 56 -6.05 7.92 -18.32
C ARG A 56 -5.61 6.47 -18.41
N ILE A 57 -5.78 5.72 -17.33
CA ILE A 57 -5.41 4.30 -17.26
C ILE A 57 -6.68 3.52 -16.93
N PRO A 58 -7.06 2.54 -17.76
CA PRO A 58 -8.15 1.64 -17.41
C PRO A 58 -7.74 0.77 -16.23
N ALA A 59 -8.69 0.52 -15.34
CA ALA A 59 -8.50 -0.26 -14.14
C ALA A 59 -9.73 -1.14 -13.84
N VAL A 60 -9.52 -2.16 -13.02
CA VAL A 60 -10.60 -2.97 -12.46
C VAL A 60 -10.34 -3.18 -10.98
N VAL A 61 -11.41 -3.12 -10.19
CA VAL A 61 -11.40 -3.54 -8.78
C VAL A 61 -12.43 -4.64 -8.59
N PHE A 62 -12.09 -5.67 -7.82
CA PHE A 62 -13.00 -6.77 -7.49
C PHE A 62 -12.81 -7.24 -6.05
N SER A 63 -13.77 -7.99 -5.52
CA SER A 63 -13.63 -8.64 -4.22
C SER A 63 -12.72 -9.87 -4.31
N GLN A 64 -11.98 -10.17 -3.24
CA GLN A 64 -11.11 -11.33 -3.19
C GLN A 64 -11.86 -12.67 -3.29
N SER A 65 -13.16 -12.72 -2.95
CA SER A 65 -14.01 -13.88 -3.20
C SER A 65 -14.09 -14.31 -4.66
N LEU A 66 -13.73 -13.44 -5.61
CA LEU A 66 -13.60 -13.74 -7.03
C LEU A 66 -12.26 -14.42 -7.38
N LEU A 67 -11.23 -14.25 -6.54
CA LEU A 67 -9.93 -14.90 -6.68
C LEU A 67 -9.88 -16.29 -6.04
N ASP A 68 -10.79 -16.58 -5.12
CA ASP A 68 -10.84 -17.89 -4.47
C ASP A 68 -11.36 -18.97 -5.41
N ILE A 69 -10.72 -20.14 -5.32
CA ILE A 69 -11.00 -21.32 -6.14
C ILE A 69 -12.39 -21.90 -5.83
N ASN A 70 -12.93 -21.63 -4.64
CA ASN A 70 -14.22 -22.14 -4.18
C ASN A 70 -15.39 -21.31 -4.76
N PRO A 71 -16.18 -21.85 -5.70
CA PRO A 71 -17.17 -21.09 -6.46
C PRO A 71 -18.47 -20.80 -5.68
N SER A 72 -18.61 -21.31 -4.46
CA SER A 72 -19.85 -21.26 -3.67
C SER A 72 -20.21 -19.87 -3.13
N ASN A 73 -19.26 -18.92 -3.08
CA ASN A 73 -19.48 -17.56 -2.57
C ASN A 73 -19.43 -16.47 -3.66
N ARG A 74 -19.65 -16.84 -4.93
CA ARG A 74 -19.50 -15.96 -6.10
C ARG A 74 -20.61 -14.89 -6.25
N TYR A 75 -21.64 -14.93 -5.39
CA TYR A 75 -22.84 -14.09 -5.51
C TYR A 75 -22.64 -12.60 -5.13
N ASN A 76 -21.60 -12.25 -4.37
CA ASN A 76 -21.37 -10.88 -3.89
C ASN A 76 -20.10 -10.26 -4.48
N SER A 77 -19.78 -10.53 -5.75
CA SER A 77 -18.57 -9.99 -6.37
C SER A 77 -18.71 -8.48 -6.65
N ARG A 78 -18.22 -7.66 -5.71
CA ARG A 78 -18.14 -6.19 -5.81
C ARG A 78 -17.12 -5.79 -6.88
N LYS A 79 -17.44 -6.03 -8.15
CA LYS A 79 -16.59 -5.72 -9.30
C LYS A 79 -16.95 -4.36 -9.87
N ARG A 80 -15.98 -3.46 -9.97
CA ARG A 80 -16.11 -2.18 -10.67
C ARG A 80 -15.06 -2.06 -11.75
N LEU A 81 -15.50 -1.62 -12.93
CA LEU A 81 -14.63 -1.17 -13.97
C LEU A 81 -14.40 0.33 -13.76
N LEU A 82 -13.14 0.72 -13.76
CA LEU A 82 -12.72 2.06 -13.37
C LEU A 82 -11.72 2.63 -14.38
N THR A 83 -11.55 3.94 -14.32
CA THR A 83 -10.53 4.67 -15.05
C THR A 83 -9.85 5.65 -14.09
N THR A 84 -8.53 5.56 -13.98
CA THR A 84 -7.70 6.39 -13.09
C THR A 84 -6.84 7.36 -13.89
N GLU A 85 -6.36 8.45 -13.28
CA GLU A 85 -5.46 9.39 -13.96
C GLU A 85 -4.02 8.86 -14.02
N LYS A 86 -3.39 8.92 -15.20
CA LYS A 86 -2.01 8.46 -15.40
C LYS A 86 -1.01 9.21 -14.54
N LYS A 87 -1.14 10.54 -14.44
CA LYS A 87 -0.22 11.40 -13.68
C LYS A 87 -0.20 11.02 -12.19
N GLN A 88 -1.38 10.77 -11.62
CA GLN A 88 -1.52 10.33 -10.24
C GLN A 88 -0.81 9.00 -10.00
N ILE A 89 -1.08 7.98 -10.81
CA ILE A 89 -0.44 6.67 -10.66
C ILE A 89 1.08 6.76 -10.86
N GLN A 90 1.54 7.58 -11.80
CA GLN A 90 2.97 7.83 -11.99
C GLN A 90 3.61 8.54 -10.79
N ALA A 91 2.92 9.48 -10.15
CA ALA A 91 3.40 10.11 -8.92
C ALA A 91 3.53 9.09 -7.78
N ILE A 92 2.53 8.21 -7.63
CA ILE A 92 2.58 7.14 -6.62
C ILE A 92 3.75 6.20 -6.88
N LEU A 93 3.95 5.75 -8.13
CA LEU A 93 5.05 4.85 -8.51
C LEU A 93 6.44 5.49 -8.42
N LYS A 94 6.53 6.83 -8.40
CA LYS A 94 7.79 7.53 -8.10
C LYS A 94 8.07 7.55 -6.60
N SER A 95 7.01 7.69 -5.79
CA SER A 95 7.13 7.71 -4.32
C SER A 95 7.29 6.31 -3.71
N VAL A 96 6.62 5.32 -4.29
CA VAL A 96 6.60 3.92 -3.86
C VAL A 96 7.25 3.12 -4.98
N GLU A 97 8.40 2.52 -4.70
CA GLU A 97 9.06 1.64 -5.66
C GLU A 97 8.09 0.53 -6.11
N ILE A 98 8.20 0.15 -7.39
CA ILE A 98 7.29 -0.77 -8.07
C ILE A 98 7.00 -2.07 -7.29
N PRO A 99 8.00 -2.79 -6.74
CA PRO A 99 7.71 -4.04 -6.05
C PRO A 99 6.90 -3.83 -4.77
N PHE A 100 7.04 -2.68 -4.10
CA PHE A 100 6.27 -2.35 -2.90
C PHE A 100 4.87 -1.82 -3.23
N PHE A 101 4.64 -1.32 -4.45
CA PHE A 101 3.32 -0.85 -4.86
C PHE A 101 2.26 -1.94 -4.79
N CYS A 102 2.58 -3.17 -5.19
CA CYS A 102 1.64 -4.30 -5.07
C CYS A 102 1.54 -4.86 -3.64
N SER A 103 2.42 -4.44 -2.73
CA SER A 103 2.41 -4.85 -1.33
C SER A 103 1.76 -3.82 -0.40
N THR A 104 1.35 -2.67 -0.93
CA THR A 104 0.83 -1.53 -0.17
C THR A 104 -0.64 -1.31 -0.50
N THR A 105 -1.44 -1.06 0.53
CA THR A 105 -2.85 -0.69 0.36
C THR A 105 -2.98 0.81 0.11
N PHE A 106 -3.97 1.18 -0.68
CA PHE A 106 -4.27 2.57 -1.02
C PHE A 106 -5.75 2.86 -0.80
N PRO A 107 -6.10 4.04 -0.26
CA PRO A 107 -7.49 4.47 -0.27
C PRO A 107 -7.91 4.79 -1.70
N LEU A 108 -9.06 4.26 -2.12
CA LEU A 108 -9.68 4.46 -3.42
C LEU A 108 -10.94 5.32 -3.25
N GLN A 109 -11.05 6.36 -4.08
CA GLN A 109 -12.26 7.18 -4.21
C GLN A 109 -12.78 7.09 -5.64
N ILE A 110 -14.00 6.57 -5.78
CA ILE A 110 -14.72 6.50 -7.04
C ILE A 110 -15.64 7.73 -7.11
N ARG A 111 -15.41 8.57 -8.11
CA ARG A 111 -16.13 9.83 -8.33
C ARG A 111 -17.04 9.72 -9.55
N ALA A 112 -18.11 10.51 -9.60
CA ALA A 112 -19.08 10.47 -10.68
C ALA A 112 -18.50 10.86 -12.06
N GLY A 113 -17.43 11.66 -12.07
CA GLY A 113 -16.84 12.15 -13.31
C GLY A 113 -15.52 12.88 -13.10
N SER A 114 -14.89 13.26 -14.20
CA SER A 114 -13.63 14.01 -14.17
C SER A 114 -13.87 15.42 -13.64
N GLY A 115 -13.15 15.81 -12.59
CA GLY A 115 -13.34 17.11 -11.93
C GLY A 115 -14.57 17.20 -11.02
N SER A 116 -15.37 16.13 -10.92
CA SER A 116 -16.48 16.09 -9.97
C SER A 116 -15.99 15.89 -8.54
N SER A 117 -16.62 16.56 -7.58
CA SER A 117 -16.46 16.32 -6.15
C SER A 117 -17.44 15.25 -5.62
N ALA A 118 -18.42 14.83 -6.43
CA ALA A 118 -19.40 13.83 -6.03
C ALA A 118 -18.75 12.45 -5.91
N LEU A 119 -18.65 11.96 -4.68
CA LEU A 119 -18.13 10.64 -4.34
C LEU A 119 -19.26 9.62 -4.43
N LEU A 120 -19.07 8.62 -5.30
CA LEU A 120 -20.01 7.51 -5.46
C LEU A 120 -19.72 6.40 -4.46
N GLU A 121 -18.45 6.05 -4.32
CA GLU A 121 -18.01 4.89 -3.55
C GLU A 121 -16.57 5.10 -3.10
N SER A 122 -16.25 4.69 -1.89
CA SER A 122 -14.89 4.71 -1.35
C SER A 122 -14.58 3.41 -0.64
N GLY A 123 -13.29 3.09 -0.55
CA GLY A 123 -12.81 1.96 0.24
C GLY A 123 -11.29 1.82 0.11
N THR A 124 -10.75 0.77 0.69
CA THR A 124 -9.31 0.49 0.62
C THR A 124 -9.08 -0.59 -0.42
N VAL A 125 -8.05 -0.42 -1.24
CA VAL A 125 -7.69 -1.38 -2.28
C VAL A 125 -6.23 -1.78 -2.20
N LEU A 126 -5.96 -3.04 -2.55
CA LEU A 126 -4.64 -3.57 -2.77
C LEU A 126 -4.38 -3.73 -4.27
N PRO A 127 -3.31 -3.15 -4.83
CA PRO A 127 -2.92 -3.42 -6.21
C PRO A 127 -2.39 -4.84 -6.33
N ILE A 128 -3.05 -5.68 -7.14
CA ILE A 128 -2.61 -7.06 -7.38
C ILE A 128 -1.64 -7.10 -8.56
N LYS A 129 -1.96 -6.33 -9.61
CA LYS A 129 -1.21 -6.41 -10.86
C LYS A 129 -1.17 -5.09 -11.61
N ILE A 130 0.00 -4.77 -12.13
CA ILE A 130 0.21 -3.65 -13.04
C ILE A 130 0.62 -4.22 -14.39
N HIS A 131 -0.23 -4.06 -15.41
CA HIS A 131 0.13 -4.43 -16.77
C HIS A 131 0.95 -3.29 -17.38
N ARG A 132 2.20 -3.58 -17.74
CA ARG A 132 3.08 -2.65 -18.44
C ARG A 132 3.49 -3.21 -19.78
N ASP A 133 3.68 -2.33 -20.74
CA ASP A 133 4.33 -2.67 -21.99
C ASP A 133 5.82 -2.92 -21.71
N GLU A 134 6.32 -4.09 -22.09
CA GLU A 134 7.70 -4.51 -21.87
C GLU A 134 8.70 -3.62 -22.60
N LYS A 135 8.34 -3.10 -23.77
CA LYS A 135 9.24 -2.30 -24.61
C LYS A 135 9.27 -0.85 -24.17
N THR A 136 8.11 -0.28 -23.86
CA THR A 136 7.98 1.17 -23.59
C THR A 136 7.84 1.51 -22.10
N GLY A 137 7.61 0.52 -21.24
CA GLY A 137 7.33 0.71 -19.82
C GLY A 137 5.98 1.40 -19.53
N LYS A 138 5.16 1.66 -20.56
CA LYS A 138 3.87 2.33 -20.41
C LYS A 138 2.87 1.43 -19.68
N ILE A 139 2.11 2.01 -18.76
CA ILE A 139 1.07 1.29 -18.02
C ILE A 139 -0.14 1.10 -18.92
N LEU A 140 -0.53 -0.14 -19.13
CA LEU A 140 -1.66 -0.53 -19.95
C LEU A 140 -2.93 -0.74 -19.12
N ASN A 141 -2.84 -1.37 -17.96
CA ASN A 141 -3.99 -1.69 -17.12
C ASN A 141 -3.58 -1.83 -15.66
N LEU A 142 -4.50 -1.54 -14.74
CA LEU A 142 -4.34 -1.75 -13.31
C LEU A 142 -5.39 -2.72 -12.79
N VAL A 143 -4.97 -3.61 -11.90
CA VAL A 143 -5.84 -4.58 -11.25
C VAL A 143 -5.73 -4.39 -9.75
N PHE A 144 -6.88 -4.13 -9.12
CA PHE A 144 -7.02 -3.94 -7.69
C PHE A 144 -7.94 -5.01 -7.11
N ALA A 145 -7.73 -5.34 -5.84
CA ALA A 145 -8.73 -6.01 -5.02
C ALA A 145 -9.16 -5.09 -3.87
N TRP A 146 -10.42 -5.21 -3.47
CA TRP A 146 -10.89 -4.61 -2.23
C TRP A 146 -10.13 -5.23 -1.04
N ALA A 147 -9.62 -4.35 -0.19
CA ALA A 147 -8.83 -4.66 1.00
C ALA A 147 -9.47 -3.96 2.20
N ASP A 148 -10.77 -4.21 2.38
CA ASP A 148 -11.54 -3.67 3.50
C ASP A 148 -10.99 -4.25 4.83
N GLU A 149 -11.11 -3.49 5.92
CA GLU A 149 -10.54 -3.86 7.22
C GLU A 149 -11.01 -5.24 7.68
N GLY A 150 -10.06 -6.08 8.10
CA GLY A 150 -10.32 -7.45 8.56
C GLY A 150 -10.31 -8.52 7.45
N THR A 151 -10.07 -8.16 6.19
CA THR A 151 -9.94 -9.13 5.09
C THR A 151 -8.52 -9.71 5.02
N GLU A 152 -8.38 -11.03 5.07
CA GLU A 152 -7.08 -11.70 4.87
C GLU A 152 -6.69 -11.73 3.40
N MET A 153 -5.56 -11.11 3.05
CA MET A 153 -5.05 -11.04 1.68
C MET A 153 -3.71 -11.75 1.53
N LYS A 154 -3.56 -12.52 0.46
CA LYS A 154 -2.24 -13.05 0.05
C LYS A 154 -1.50 -11.95 -0.70
N VAL A 155 -0.36 -11.54 -0.16
CA VAL A 155 0.45 -10.42 -0.69
C VAL A 155 1.88 -10.87 -0.86
N ASP A 156 2.44 -10.62 -2.04
CA ASP A 156 3.87 -10.80 -2.28
C ASP A 156 4.61 -9.56 -1.76
N VAL A 157 5.52 -9.75 -0.80
CA VAL A 157 6.33 -8.68 -0.22
C VAL A 157 7.76 -8.82 -0.71
N PRO A 158 8.35 -7.78 -1.32
CA PRO A 158 9.74 -7.84 -1.77
C PRO A 158 10.72 -7.94 -0.60
N GLY A 159 11.64 -8.89 -0.69
CA GLY A 159 12.72 -9.05 0.28
C GLY A 159 13.87 -8.07 0.00
N CYS A 160 14.18 -7.21 0.98
CA CYS A 160 15.34 -6.32 0.90
C CYS A 160 16.44 -6.77 1.88
N PHE A 161 17.65 -6.99 1.38
CA PHE A 161 18.79 -7.34 2.21
C PHE A 161 19.58 -6.09 2.60
N GLN A 162 19.59 -5.73 3.88
CA GLN A 162 20.39 -4.61 4.38
C GLN A 162 21.76 -5.09 4.84
N ARG A 163 22.81 -4.79 4.06
CA ARG A 163 24.20 -5.12 4.41
C ARG A 163 24.76 -4.06 5.36
N ARG A 164 25.10 -4.44 6.61
CA ARG A 164 25.84 -3.54 7.52
C ARG A 164 27.33 -3.53 7.14
N ARG A 165 27.86 -2.38 6.72
CA ARG A 165 29.32 -2.18 6.60
C ARG A 165 29.89 -2.01 8.02
N LYS A 166 30.77 -2.92 8.45
CA LYS A 166 31.65 -2.66 9.60
C LYS A 166 32.60 -1.54 9.19
N LEU A 167 32.49 -0.37 9.83
CA LEU A 167 33.58 0.61 9.77
C LEU A 167 34.80 -0.01 10.47
N SER A 168 35.82 -0.34 9.70
CA SER A 168 37.16 -0.59 10.22
C SER A 168 37.65 0.72 10.83
N ARG A 169 37.76 0.77 12.16
CA ARG A 169 38.50 1.83 12.84
C ARG A 169 39.99 1.53 12.66
N SER A 170 40.68 2.37 11.91
CA SER A 170 42.15 2.46 11.88
C SER A 170 42.56 3.70 12.64
#